data_AF-A0A5B8T0F9-F1
#
_entry.id   AF-A0A5B8T0F9-F1
#
_cell.length_a   1.000
_cell.length_b   1.000
_cell.length_c   1.000
_cell.angle_alpha   90.00
_cell.angle_beta   90.00
_cell.angle_gamma   90.00
#
_symmetry.space_group_name_H-M   'P 1'
#
loop_
_entity.id
_entity.type
_entity.pdbx_description
1 polymer ?
#
loop_
_entity_poly.entity_id
_entity_poly.type
_entity_poly.pdbx_seq_one_letter_code
_entity_poly.pdbx_strand_id
1 'polypeptide(L)'
;MPATIAHANVLITQNHWTQQQLTSHFTTNGSAVIKGNIFTLTEDQSALSGAAYQNTPIDLSQDFSMALQVNLGSKNQQRGGGDGLAFALVPFDHIDQVNHTNGGAFGLGRIANVFGFKLDTFYNASDDAGSFTKDPEEFGKTQGNGIPFGAFFGSDETGVIQTFSKDAKEIAQHDTNDFEPLEIKYQASTHTILINYQSKTWSYRITDQKILAQPISLVFSASTGANHNLQQIIIDHNDYHPFTSSLTVNYLDQSGNLIAPSQKISGALNDTYQTKPLSLPGFKLVSQPNNTSGIFTYHDNQSIDYYYEPLTQYVTINFEYQGKILRKAIFSGQTGEQIDFSPIMTLTQLKDYTISQTDWPGSFVLPKDNNTAWHFTIHLAKKPSQTVINQNIAPRSDSAANPIQALAQLDQKTNPISPQATPQSSSTSQPTIENTTPKSERTPSRKQSPAVTTPKKKHVVSKNQPYALFQDTVGDFNEIAQPNFQPSPASESSSFSQVVTLLAHYTLLAER
;
A
#
# COMPACT_ATOMS: atom_id res chain seq x y z
N MET A 1 15.28 8.60 7.54
CA MET A 1 14.37 8.75 8.70
C MET A 1 12.98 8.92 8.14
N PRO A 2 11.98 8.13 8.54
CA PRO A 2 10.62 8.45 8.14
C PRO A 2 10.22 9.72 8.88
N ALA A 3 9.80 10.74 8.12
CA ALA A 3 9.17 11.92 8.70
C ALA A 3 7.78 11.49 9.18
N THR A 4 7.72 11.06 10.43
CA THR A 4 6.45 10.95 11.15
C THR A 4 5.94 12.38 11.30
N ILE A 5 4.94 12.74 10.50
CA ILE A 5 4.15 13.94 10.77
C ILE A 5 3.41 13.63 12.06
N ALA A 6 3.93 14.15 13.17
CA ALA A 6 3.25 14.12 14.44
C ALA A 6 1.99 14.97 14.30
N HIS A 7 0.84 14.33 14.10
CA HIS A 7 -0.43 14.96 14.40
C HIS A 7 -0.47 15.13 15.91
N ALA A 8 -0.24 16.36 16.37
CA ALA A 8 -0.47 16.71 17.76
C ALA A 8 -1.94 16.41 18.06
N ASN A 9 -2.19 15.53 19.03
CA ASN A 9 -3.49 15.41 19.68
C ASN A 9 -3.76 16.73 20.42
N VAL A 10 -4.30 17.71 19.69
CA VAL A 10 -4.85 18.91 20.28
C VAL A 10 -6.24 18.53 20.77
N LEU A 11 -6.39 18.36 22.08
CA LEU A 11 -7.69 18.45 22.74
C LEU A 11 -8.20 19.88 22.51
N ILE A 12 -9.04 20.07 21.49
CA ILE A 12 -9.74 21.33 21.26
C ILE A 12 -10.98 21.31 22.17
N THR A 13 -10.90 21.97 23.33
CA THR A 13 -12.09 22.34 24.11
C THR A 13 -12.77 23.53 23.44
N GLN A 14 -13.63 23.27 22.44
CA GLN A 14 -14.61 24.23 21.97
C GLN A 14 -15.96 23.90 22.61
N ASN A 15 -16.64 24.91 23.17
CA ASN A 15 -17.93 24.69 23.83
C ASN A 15 -19.03 24.25 22.85
N HIS A 16 -18.93 24.66 21.57
CA HIS A 16 -19.78 24.16 20.49
C HIS A 16 -19.05 24.30 19.15
N TRP A 17 -19.32 23.40 18.21
CA TRP A 17 -18.82 23.51 16.84
C TRP A 17 -19.51 24.65 16.10
N THR A 18 -18.76 25.46 15.34
CA THR A 18 -19.33 26.49 14.46
C THR A 18 -20.10 25.85 13.30
N GLN A 19 -21.01 26.60 12.68
CA GLN A 19 -21.72 26.14 11.48
C GLN A 19 -20.75 25.66 10.39
N GLN A 20 -19.66 26.39 10.16
CA GLN A 20 -18.66 26.02 9.15
C GLN A 20 -18.04 24.66 9.46
N GLN A 21 -17.65 24.41 10.71
CA GLN A 21 -17.09 23.12 11.13
C GLN A 21 -18.14 22.01 11.00
N LEU A 22 -19.39 22.25 11.39
CA LEU A 22 -20.45 21.26 11.20
C LEU A 22 -20.63 20.92 9.72
N THR A 23 -20.72 21.92 8.85
CA THR A 23 -20.91 21.71 7.40
C THR A 23 -19.70 21.08 6.69
N SER A 24 -18.49 21.18 7.24
CA SER A 24 -17.30 20.53 6.66
C SER A 24 -17.13 19.08 7.12
N HIS A 25 -17.66 18.73 8.30
CA HIS A 25 -17.46 17.42 8.91
C HIS A 25 -18.71 16.52 8.89
N PHE A 26 -19.89 17.08 8.65
CA PHE A 26 -21.15 16.35 8.59
C PHE A 26 -21.91 16.65 7.30
N THR A 27 -22.65 15.64 6.85
CA THR A 27 -23.62 15.75 5.77
C THR A 27 -25.02 15.62 6.34
N THR A 28 -25.94 16.45 5.88
CA THR A 28 -27.37 16.36 6.19
C THR A 28 -28.13 15.70 5.04
N ASN A 29 -29.13 14.89 5.38
CA ASN A 29 -30.05 14.25 4.45
C ASN A 29 -31.50 14.45 4.91
N GLY A 30 -32.44 14.49 3.97
CA GLY A 30 -33.85 14.71 4.24
C GLY A 30 -34.18 16.13 4.66
N SER A 31 -35.01 16.23 5.70
CA SER A 31 -35.42 17.52 6.28
C SER A 31 -34.37 18.15 7.19
N ALA A 32 -33.25 17.45 7.45
CA ALA A 32 -32.22 17.96 8.34
C ALA A 32 -31.51 19.19 7.76
N VAL A 33 -31.33 20.21 8.60
CA VAL A 33 -30.63 21.45 8.26
C VAL A 33 -29.71 21.89 9.40
N ILE A 34 -28.61 22.56 9.05
CA ILE A 34 -27.70 23.19 10.01
C ILE A 34 -27.95 24.70 10.02
N LYS A 35 -28.27 25.26 11.20
CA LYS A 35 -28.37 26.71 11.43
C LYS A 35 -27.55 27.06 12.67
N GLY A 36 -26.47 27.83 12.51
CA GLY A 36 -25.51 28.05 13.59
C GLY A 36 -24.86 26.72 14.02
N ASN A 37 -24.88 26.42 15.32
CA ASN A 37 -24.37 25.17 15.89
C ASN A 37 -25.47 24.09 16.07
N ILE A 38 -26.68 24.32 15.57
CA ILE A 38 -27.83 23.44 15.76
C ILE A 38 -28.08 22.64 14.49
N PHE A 39 -28.13 21.32 14.62
CA PHE A 39 -28.80 20.46 13.66
C PHE A 39 -30.28 20.41 14.01
N THR A 40 -31.11 20.91 13.12
CA THR A 40 -32.55 20.65 13.17
C THR A 40 -32.82 19.45 12.29
N LEU A 41 -33.09 18.30 12.91
CA LEU A 41 -33.33 17.05 12.17
C LEU A 41 -34.74 17.04 11.59
N THR A 42 -35.72 17.49 12.36
CA THR A 42 -37.09 17.74 11.90
C THR A 42 -37.61 19.04 12.51
N GLU A 43 -38.32 19.83 11.70
CA GLU A 43 -39.15 20.93 12.22
C GLU A 43 -40.42 20.35 12.85
N ASP A 44 -41.19 21.17 13.57
CA ASP A 44 -42.46 20.74 14.16
C ASP A 44 -43.59 20.60 13.11
N GLN A 45 -43.42 19.65 12.19
CA GLN A 45 -44.30 19.39 11.06
C GLN A 45 -44.47 17.90 10.83
N SER A 46 -45.62 17.49 10.31
CA SER A 46 -45.90 16.09 10.00
C SER A 46 -45.08 15.54 8.84
N ALA A 47 -44.80 14.24 8.87
CA ALA A 47 -44.23 13.47 7.76
C ALA A 47 -42.83 13.89 7.29
N LEU A 48 -42.03 14.43 8.20
CA LEU A 48 -40.60 14.68 8.01
C LEU A 48 -39.76 13.49 8.47
N SER A 49 -38.62 13.30 7.81
CA SER A 49 -37.50 12.49 8.26
C SER A 49 -36.24 13.25 7.92
N GLY A 50 -35.29 13.29 8.84
CA GLY A 50 -34.04 14.00 8.63
C GLY A 50 -32.91 13.34 9.40
N ALA A 51 -31.74 13.33 8.78
CA ALA A 51 -30.54 12.75 9.36
C ALA A 51 -29.32 13.66 9.14
N ALA A 52 -28.39 13.60 10.07
CA ALA A 52 -27.06 14.17 9.96
C ALA A 52 -26.04 13.08 10.27
N TYR A 53 -25.00 12.95 9.46
CA TYR A 53 -23.97 11.93 9.66
C TYR A 53 -22.58 12.44 9.35
N GLN A 54 -21.60 11.87 10.04
CA GLN A 54 -20.21 12.27 9.91
C GLN A 54 -19.65 11.84 8.54
N ASN A 55 -18.92 12.75 7.87
CA ASN A 55 -18.35 12.52 6.54
C ASN A 55 -17.22 11.48 6.56
N THR A 56 -16.50 11.42 7.67
CA THR A 56 -15.39 10.49 7.88
C THR A 56 -15.85 9.38 8.81
N PRO A 57 -15.87 8.11 8.39
CA PRO A 57 -16.25 7.01 9.27
C PRO A 57 -15.22 6.79 10.37
N ILE A 58 -15.65 6.15 11.45
CA ILE A 58 -14.84 5.88 12.63
C ILE A 58 -14.30 4.45 12.63
N ASP A 59 -13.21 4.24 13.37
CA ASP A 59 -12.63 2.94 13.67
C ASP A 59 -13.05 2.47 15.07
N LEU A 60 -13.89 1.43 15.14
CA LEU A 60 -14.31 0.82 16.41
C LEU A 60 -13.23 -0.04 17.08
N SER A 61 -12.03 -0.16 16.50
CA SER A 61 -10.86 -0.68 17.21
C SER A 61 -10.31 0.30 18.25
N GLN A 62 -10.78 1.56 18.22
CA GLN A 62 -10.39 2.63 19.13
C GLN A 62 -11.60 3.15 19.92
N ASP A 63 -11.32 3.77 21.06
CA ASP A 63 -12.35 4.42 21.87
C ASP A 63 -12.94 5.63 21.12
N PHE A 64 -14.21 5.97 21.40
CA PHE A 64 -14.78 7.26 20.99
C PHE A 64 -15.69 7.82 22.07
N SER A 65 -15.85 9.13 22.11
CA SER A 65 -16.76 9.81 23.02
C SER A 65 -17.42 11.02 22.40
N MET A 66 -18.68 11.24 22.74
CA MET A 66 -19.49 12.34 22.22
C MET A 66 -20.36 12.91 23.34
N ALA A 67 -20.44 14.23 23.37
CA ALA A 67 -21.38 14.95 24.22
C ALA A 67 -22.28 15.79 23.32
N LEU A 68 -23.58 15.60 23.48
CA LEU A 68 -24.63 16.27 22.74
C LEU A 68 -25.52 17.05 23.70
N GLN A 69 -26.19 18.06 23.16
CA GLN A 69 -27.46 18.53 23.71
C GLN A 69 -28.58 18.08 22.78
N VAL A 70 -29.67 17.55 23.33
CA VAL A 70 -30.80 17.01 22.58
C VAL A 70 -32.07 17.76 22.95
N ASN A 71 -32.82 18.20 21.95
CA ASN A 71 -34.19 18.69 22.10
C ASN A 71 -35.14 17.66 21.46
N LEU A 72 -36.01 17.04 22.28
CA LEU A 72 -37.02 16.07 21.84
C LEU A 72 -38.37 16.70 21.46
N GLY A 73 -38.48 18.02 21.60
CA GLY A 73 -39.66 18.82 21.34
C GLY A 73 -40.59 18.98 22.54
N SER A 74 -41.59 19.84 22.37
CA SER A 74 -42.46 20.33 23.44
C SER A 74 -43.78 19.57 23.63
N LYS A 75 -44.04 18.53 22.82
CA LYS A 75 -45.30 17.77 22.86
C LYS A 75 -45.05 16.35 23.28
N ASN A 76 -45.87 15.88 24.22
CA ASN A 76 -46.10 14.45 24.43
C ASN A 76 -47.03 13.87 23.37
N GLN A 77 -46.98 12.56 23.21
CA GLN A 77 -47.82 11.82 22.27
C GLN A 77 -49.34 12.06 22.46
N GLN A 78 -49.84 12.32 23.67
CA GLN A 78 -51.25 12.70 23.89
C GLN A 78 -51.59 14.09 23.33
N ARG A 79 -50.59 14.96 23.15
CA ARG A 79 -50.71 16.27 22.50
C ARG A 79 -50.15 16.26 21.07
N GLY A 80 -49.97 15.08 20.46
CA GLY A 80 -49.50 14.95 19.09
C GLY A 80 -47.98 14.99 18.92
N GLY A 81 -47.20 14.69 19.96
CA GLY A 81 -45.74 14.57 19.90
C GLY A 81 -45.25 13.21 19.38
N GLY A 82 -44.16 13.22 18.62
CA GLY A 82 -43.53 12.03 18.02
C GLY A 82 -42.50 12.41 16.94
N ASP A 83 -41.78 11.46 16.35
CA ASP A 83 -41.66 10.06 16.78
C ASP A 83 -40.52 9.92 17.80
N GLY A 84 -39.48 10.76 17.70
CA GLY A 84 -38.30 10.75 18.57
C GLY A 84 -37.00 10.79 17.76
N LEU A 85 -35.89 10.61 18.47
CA LEU A 85 -34.56 10.83 17.93
C LEU A 85 -33.66 9.62 18.20
N ALA A 86 -32.78 9.29 17.26
CA ALA A 86 -31.82 8.21 17.38
C ALA A 86 -30.38 8.68 17.12
N PHE A 87 -29.46 8.06 17.84
CA PHE A 87 -28.05 7.94 17.48
C PHE A 87 -27.81 6.52 16.96
N ALA A 88 -27.09 6.39 15.85
CA ALA A 88 -26.84 5.09 15.23
C ALA A 88 -25.40 4.96 14.69
N LEU A 89 -24.89 3.74 14.85
CA LEU A 89 -23.73 3.18 14.17
C LEU A 89 -24.24 2.50 12.90
N VAL A 90 -23.98 3.11 11.75
CA VAL A 90 -24.41 2.60 10.44
C VAL A 90 -23.17 2.14 9.65
N PRO A 91 -23.18 0.95 9.04
CA PRO A 91 -22.15 0.54 8.08
C PRO A 91 -21.86 1.66 7.07
N PHE A 92 -20.58 2.02 6.88
CA PHE A 92 -20.23 3.16 6.02
C PHE A 92 -20.73 3.00 4.57
N ASP A 93 -20.74 1.78 4.04
CA ASP A 93 -21.27 1.43 2.72
C ASP A 93 -22.81 1.42 2.64
N HIS A 94 -23.51 1.57 3.77
CA HIS A 94 -24.96 1.71 3.83
C HIS A 94 -25.42 3.16 4.05
N ILE A 95 -24.50 4.13 4.08
CA ILE A 95 -24.85 5.51 4.43
C ILE A 95 -25.88 6.14 3.47
N ASP A 96 -25.85 5.77 2.19
CA ASP A 96 -26.79 6.22 1.16
C ASP A 96 -28.22 5.69 1.35
N GLN A 97 -28.43 4.78 2.31
CA GLN A 97 -29.75 4.21 2.63
C GLN A 97 -30.45 4.94 3.79
N VAL A 98 -29.73 5.81 4.50
CA VAL A 98 -30.27 6.59 5.61
C VAL A 98 -31.37 7.54 5.11
N ASN A 99 -32.38 7.76 5.95
CA ASN A 99 -33.49 8.68 5.73
C ASN A 99 -34.53 8.20 4.67
N HIS A 100 -34.64 6.89 4.45
CA HIS A 100 -35.64 6.31 3.52
C HIS A 100 -36.92 5.78 4.19
N THR A 101 -37.01 5.89 5.52
CA THR A 101 -38.19 5.49 6.32
C THR A 101 -38.60 6.61 7.28
N ASN A 102 -39.85 6.59 7.75
CA ASN A 102 -40.40 7.50 8.76
C ASN A 102 -40.96 6.67 9.93
N GLY A 103 -41.50 7.32 10.96
CA GLY A 103 -42.16 6.62 12.08
C GLY A 103 -41.16 6.02 13.08
N GLY A 104 -41.54 4.90 13.71
CA GLY A 104 -40.75 4.24 14.77
C GLY A 104 -39.39 3.67 14.34
N ALA A 105 -39.00 3.84 13.07
CA ALA A 105 -37.66 3.50 12.57
C ALA A 105 -36.72 4.71 12.46
N PHE A 106 -37.20 5.95 12.67
CA PHE A 106 -36.35 7.15 12.72
C PHE A 106 -35.48 7.36 11.47
N GLY A 107 -35.91 6.94 10.28
CA GLY A 107 -35.07 7.02 9.07
C GLY A 107 -34.00 5.95 8.95
N LEU A 108 -34.00 4.93 9.80
CA LEU A 108 -33.00 3.85 9.84
C LEU A 108 -33.55 2.47 9.47
N GLY A 109 -34.85 2.36 9.24
CA GLY A 109 -35.48 1.11 8.80
C GLY A 109 -35.05 0.72 7.40
N ARG A 110 -35.02 -0.58 7.11
CA ARG A 110 -34.54 -1.22 5.86
C ARG A 110 -33.02 -1.14 5.65
N ILE A 111 -32.27 -0.72 6.67
CA ILE A 111 -30.82 -0.68 6.63
C ILE A 111 -30.29 -1.85 7.46
N ALA A 112 -29.57 -2.77 6.85
CA ALA A 112 -29.07 -3.95 7.53
C ALA A 112 -27.88 -3.62 8.45
N ASN A 113 -27.76 -4.41 9.53
CA ASN A 113 -26.71 -4.32 10.55
C ASN A 113 -26.51 -2.89 11.07
N VAL A 114 -27.58 -2.22 11.49
CA VAL A 114 -27.51 -0.97 12.25
C VAL A 114 -27.56 -1.29 13.73
N PHE A 115 -26.79 -0.57 14.54
CA PHE A 115 -26.89 -0.59 15.99
C PHE A 115 -27.01 0.84 16.50
N GLY A 116 -27.82 1.09 17.52
CA GLY A 116 -27.98 2.45 18.00
C GLY A 116 -28.71 2.57 19.32
N PHE A 117 -28.96 3.82 19.70
CA PHE A 117 -29.74 4.20 20.86
C PHE A 117 -30.82 5.21 20.43
N LYS A 118 -32.06 4.98 20.87
CA LYS A 118 -33.19 5.87 20.59
C LYS A 118 -33.72 6.51 21.87
N LEU A 119 -34.16 7.75 21.73
CA LEU A 119 -35.04 8.47 22.65
C LEU A 119 -36.41 8.54 21.97
N ASP A 120 -37.28 7.62 22.36
CA ASP A 120 -38.57 7.40 21.73
C ASP A 120 -39.66 8.19 22.45
N THR A 121 -40.44 8.95 21.71
CA THR A 121 -41.51 9.80 22.25
C THR A 121 -42.91 9.37 21.82
N PHE A 122 -43.02 8.29 21.03
CA PHE A 122 -44.27 7.83 20.48
C PHE A 122 -44.36 6.30 20.48
N TYR A 123 -45.20 5.77 21.37
CA TYR A 123 -45.36 4.33 21.47
C TYR A 123 -46.03 3.70 20.23
N ASN A 124 -45.30 2.80 19.57
CA ASN A 124 -45.80 1.96 18.48
C ASN A 124 -46.36 0.62 18.98
N ALA A 125 -47.66 0.40 18.81
CA ALA A 125 -48.34 -0.82 19.29
C ALA A 125 -48.33 -1.96 18.27
N SER A 126 -47.79 -1.74 17.07
CA SER A 126 -47.79 -2.70 15.97
C SER A 126 -46.50 -2.58 15.16
N ASP A 127 -46.10 -3.70 14.56
CA ASP A 127 -44.94 -3.77 13.68
C ASP A 127 -45.21 -3.01 12.37
N ASP A 128 -44.14 -2.49 11.75
CA ASP A 128 -44.14 -2.00 10.38
C ASP A 128 -43.21 -2.89 9.53
N ALA A 129 -43.80 -3.60 8.58
CA ALA A 129 -43.11 -4.64 7.83
C ALA A 129 -41.88 -4.10 7.08
N GLY A 130 -40.72 -4.69 7.39
CA GLY A 130 -39.44 -4.29 6.81
C GLY A 130 -38.82 -3.02 7.43
N SER A 131 -39.47 -2.39 8.41
CA SER A 131 -39.00 -1.12 8.99
C SER A 131 -38.64 -1.27 10.47
N PHE A 132 -39.61 -1.63 11.32
CA PHE A 132 -39.40 -1.80 12.77
C PHE A 132 -40.43 -2.76 13.38
N THR A 133 -40.09 -3.33 14.54
CA THR A 133 -41.05 -4.06 15.40
C THR A 133 -41.69 -3.13 16.43
N LYS A 134 -42.89 -3.46 16.90
CA LYS A 134 -43.60 -2.72 17.96
C LYS A 134 -42.73 -2.49 19.20
N ASP A 135 -43.04 -1.43 19.93
CA ASP A 135 -42.35 -1.09 21.16
C ASP A 135 -42.69 -2.03 22.33
N PRO A 136 -41.81 -2.11 23.34
CA PRO A 136 -42.05 -2.95 24.52
C PRO A 136 -43.33 -2.53 25.25
N GLU A 137 -44.20 -3.51 25.55
CA GLU A 137 -45.53 -3.29 26.15
C GLU A 137 -45.50 -2.65 27.55
N GLU A 138 -44.34 -2.61 28.19
CA GLU A 138 -44.14 -1.88 29.45
C GLU A 138 -44.24 -0.35 29.28
N PHE A 139 -43.99 0.16 28.07
CA PHE A 139 -44.09 1.59 27.78
C PHE A 139 -45.44 1.98 27.20
N GLY A 140 -46.34 1.05 26.90
CA GLY A 140 -47.65 1.39 26.35
C GLY A 140 -48.45 0.16 25.93
N LYS A 141 -49.75 0.34 25.69
CA LYS A 141 -50.64 -0.75 25.24
C LYS A 141 -51.39 -0.44 23.95
N THR A 142 -51.46 0.84 23.59
CA THR A 142 -52.28 1.34 22.49
C THR A 142 -51.49 2.38 21.73
N GLN A 143 -51.60 2.37 20.41
CA GLN A 143 -50.85 3.25 19.50
C GLN A 143 -50.91 4.72 19.96
N GLY A 144 -49.75 5.36 20.10
CA GLY A 144 -49.65 6.77 20.51
C GLY A 144 -50.13 7.07 21.94
N ASN A 145 -50.26 6.04 22.78
CA ASN A 145 -50.62 6.17 24.18
C ASN A 145 -49.75 5.25 25.05
N GLY A 146 -48.47 5.56 25.08
CA GLY A 146 -47.47 5.08 26.02
C GLY A 146 -46.75 6.17 26.84
N ILE A 147 -45.50 5.91 27.20
CA ILE A 147 -44.59 6.78 27.95
C ILE A 147 -43.27 6.84 27.18
N PRO A 148 -42.64 8.01 27.02
CA PRO A 148 -41.33 8.09 26.38
C PRO A 148 -40.26 7.26 27.08
N PHE A 149 -39.33 6.73 26.29
CA PHE A 149 -38.27 5.89 26.82
C PHE A 149 -36.97 5.97 26.02
N GLY A 150 -35.87 5.65 26.69
CA GLY A 150 -34.56 5.46 26.09
C GLY A 150 -34.23 3.97 25.98
N ALA A 151 -33.74 3.53 24.82
CA ALA A 151 -33.36 2.14 24.62
C ALA A 151 -32.28 1.98 23.54
N PHE A 152 -31.43 0.96 23.69
CA PHE A 152 -30.66 0.46 22.56
C PHE A 152 -31.56 -0.27 21.56
N PHE A 153 -31.13 -0.31 20.31
CA PHE A 153 -31.76 -1.09 19.25
C PHE A 153 -30.71 -1.68 18.31
N GLY A 154 -31.13 -2.66 17.53
CA GLY A 154 -30.37 -3.17 16.40
C GLY A 154 -31.29 -3.52 15.24
N SER A 155 -30.76 -3.55 14.03
CA SER A 155 -31.48 -4.06 12.87
C SER A 155 -31.08 -5.51 12.57
N ASP A 156 -32.00 -6.29 12.02
CA ASP A 156 -31.65 -7.57 11.42
C ASP A 156 -31.01 -7.41 10.02
N GLU A 157 -30.76 -8.54 9.34
CA GLU A 157 -30.17 -8.57 8.00
C GLU A 157 -31.10 -8.00 6.92
N THR A 158 -32.39 -7.85 7.21
CA THR A 158 -33.39 -7.22 6.33
C THR A 158 -33.59 -5.73 6.64
N GLY A 159 -32.97 -5.25 7.73
CA GLY A 159 -33.03 -3.88 8.18
C GLY A 159 -34.25 -3.55 9.05
N VAL A 160 -34.93 -4.55 9.62
CA VAL A 160 -36.00 -4.31 10.60
C VAL A 160 -35.39 -3.93 11.94
N ILE A 161 -35.68 -2.72 12.42
CA ILE A 161 -35.23 -2.20 13.71
C ILE A 161 -35.97 -2.90 14.86
N GLN A 162 -35.22 -3.39 15.84
CA GLN A 162 -35.73 -4.09 17.02
C GLN A 162 -35.22 -3.41 18.30
N THR A 163 -36.15 -2.99 19.14
CA THR A 163 -35.86 -2.37 20.44
C THR A 163 -35.35 -3.43 21.43
N PHE A 164 -34.24 -3.16 22.11
CA PHE A 164 -33.72 -4.02 23.17
C PHE A 164 -34.45 -3.73 24.49
N SER A 165 -35.58 -4.41 24.68
CA SER A 165 -36.53 -4.16 25.77
C SER A 165 -35.94 -4.28 27.17
N LYS A 166 -35.05 -5.26 27.40
CA LYS A 166 -34.56 -5.60 28.75
C LYS A 166 -33.94 -4.42 29.51
N ASP A 167 -33.25 -3.53 28.80
CA ASP A 167 -32.52 -2.42 29.40
C ASP A 167 -33.14 -1.06 29.05
N ALA A 168 -34.32 -1.06 28.41
CA ALA A 168 -35.08 0.14 28.12
C ALA A 168 -35.54 0.82 29.42
N LYS A 169 -35.61 2.15 29.44
CA LYS A 169 -35.99 2.91 30.64
C LYS A 169 -36.83 4.12 30.26
N GLU A 170 -37.85 4.39 31.06
CA GLU A 170 -38.65 5.60 30.96
C GLU A 170 -37.75 6.85 31.04
N ILE A 171 -38.07 7.85 30.23
CA ILE A 171 -37.48 9.19 30.30
C ILE A 171 -38.58 10.22 30.57
N ALA A 172 -38.22 11.32 31.21
CA ALA A 172 -39.12 12.44 31.40
C ALA A 172 -39.37 13.14 30.07
N GLN A 173 -40.63 13.50 29.84
CA GLN A 173 -41.00 14.37 28.74
C GLN A 173 -41.09 15.82 29.21
N HIS A 174 -40.57 16.72 28.39
CA HIS A 174 -40.68 18.15 28.62
C HIS A 174 -41.76 18.76 27.72
N ASP A 175 -42.38 19.81 28.24
CA ASP A 175 -43.43 20.58 27.55
C ASP A 175 -42.86 21.82 26.84
N THR A 176 -41.54 21.87 26.73
CA THR A 176 -40.71 22.96 26.22
C THR A 176 -39.69 22.39 25.23
N ASN A 177 -39.15 23.25 24.36
CA ASN A 177 -38.08 22.87 23.41
C ASN A 177 -36.70 23.02 24.06
N ASP A 178 -36.58 22.62 25.32
CA ASP A 178 -35.33 22.73 26.06
C ASP A 178 -34.34 21.66 25.60
N PHE A 179 -33.07 22.02 25.66
CA PHE A 179 -31.96 21.13 25.34
C PHE A 179 -31.49 20.41 26.61
N GLU A 180 -31.32 19.10 26.50
CA GLU A 180 -30.83 18.24 27.58
C GLU A 180 -29.55 17.50 27.19
N PRO A 181 -28.59 17.32 28.11
CA PRO A 181 -27.32 16.69 27.80
C PRO A 181 -27.48 15.17 27.57
N LEU A 182 -26.87 14.68 26.49
CA LEU A 182 -26.72 13.27 26.19
C LEU A 182 -25.23 12.94 25.97
N GLU A 183 -24.69 12.02 26.76
CA GLU A 183 -23.32 11.53 26.58
C GLU A 183 -23.31 10.14 25.97
N ILE A 184 -22.39 9.92 25.04
CA ILE A 184 -22.13 8.63 24.39
C ILE A 184 -20.65 8.32 24.58
N LYS A 185 -20.31 7.14 25.08
CA LYS A 185 -18.92 6.68 25.25
C LYS A 185 -18.81 5.25 24.78
N TYR A 186 -17.80 4.96 23.96
CA TYR A 186 -17.48 3.61 23.52
C TYR A 186 -16.07 3.23 23.95
N GLN A 187 -15.94 2.02 24.48
CA GLN A 187 -14.69 1.43 24.93
C GLN A 187 -14.32 0.23 24.06
N ALA A 188 -13.30 0.37 23.22
CA ALA A 188 -12.86 -0.65 22.28
C ALA A 188 -12.37 -1.91 23.00
N SER A 189 -11.68 -1.78 24.12
CA SER A 189 -11.15 -2.93 24.88
C SER A 189 -12.23 -3.94 25.32
N THR A 190 -13.47 -3.48 25.50
CA THR A 190 -14.61 -4.34 25.91
C THR A 190 -15.71 -4.42 24.85
N HIS A 191 -15.64 -3.58 23.81
CA HIS A 191 -16.70 -3.27 22.85
C HIS A 191 -17.99 -2.77 23.52
N THR A 192 -17.86 -2.02 24.62
CA THR A 192 -19.02 -1.53 25.38
C THR A 192 -19.33 -0.09 25.01
N ILE A 193 -20.58 0.18 24.66
CA ILE A 193 -21.12 1.53 24.55
C ILE A 193 -21.90 1.88 25.82
N LEU A 194 -21.74 3.12 26.27
CA LEU A 194 -22.40 3.69 27.42
C LEU A 194 -23.14 4.96 26.98
N ILE A 195 -24.38 5.10 27.42
CA ILE A 195 -25.22 6.28 27.19
C ILE A 195 -25.61 6.86 28.54
N ASN A 196 -25.46 8.18 28.71
CA ASN A 196 -26.03 8.90 29.84
C ASN A 196 -27.02 9.95 29.35
N TYR A 197 -28.25 9.91 29.88
CA TYR A 197 -29.31 10.88 29.58
C TYR A 197 -30.26 10.97 30.78
N GLN A 198 -30.64 12.18 31.20
CA GLN A 198 -31.53 12.41 32.34
C GLN A 198 -31.18 11.63 33.62
N SER A 199 -29.89 11.65 33.99
CA SER A 199 -29.35 10.92 35.15
C SER A 199 -29.54 9.40 35.10
N LYS A 200 -29.86 8.85 33.93
CA LYS A 200 -29.96 7.41 33.66
C LYS A 200 -28.78 6.98 32.79
N THR A 201 -28.30 5.78 33.05
CA THR A 201 -27.19 5.18 32.30
C THR A 201 -27.65 3.90 31.63
N TRP A 202 -27.33 3.74 30.35
CA TRP A 202 -27.45 2.48 29.62
C TRP A 202 -26.06 1.98 29.25
N SER A 203 -25.87 0.67 29.25
CA SER A 203 -24.61 0.02 28.87
C SER A 203 -24.92 -1.20 28.04
N TYR A 204 -24.23 -1.34 26.91
CA TYR A 204 -24.41 -2.48 26.03
C TYR A 204 -23.07 -2.90 25.43
N ARG A 205 -22.81 -4.20 25.43
CA ARG A 205 -21.64 -4.78 24.78
C ARG A 205 -22.00 -5.17 23.35
N ILE A 206 -21.45 -4.47 22.38
CA ILE A 206 -21.60 -4.79 20.96
C ILE A 206 -20.85 -6.09 20.69
N THR A 207 -21.55 -7.12 20.22
CA THR A 207 -20.96 -8.42 19.86
C THR A 207 -20.97 -8.69 18.36
N ASP A 208 -21.77 -7.93 17.60
CA ASP A 208 -21.89 -8.10 16.16
C ASP A 208 -20.57 -7.75 15.47
N GLN A 209 -19.93 -8.76 14.88
CA GLN A 209 -18.67 -8.59 14.16
C GLN A 209 -18.84 -7.80 12.87
N LYS A 210 -20.03 -7.78 12.27
CA LYS A 210 -20.31 -6.96 11.09
C LYS A 210 -20.24 -5.47 11.46
N ILE A 211 -20.67 -5.07 12.65
CA ILE A 211 -20.47 -3.70 13.14
C ILE A 211 -18.99 -3.44 13.47
N LEU A 212 -18.35 -4.34 14.21
CA LEU A 212 -17.03 -4.09 14.81
C LEU A 212 -15.86 -4.11 13.80
N ALA A 213 -16.00 -4.79 12.67
CA ALA A 213 -14.89 -5.05 11.75
C ALA A 213 -14.81 -4.10 10.53
N GLN A 214 -15.72 -3.14 10.42
CA GLN A 214 -15.85 -2.26 9.25
C GLN A 214 -15.91 -0.78 9.66
N PRO A 215 -15.61 0.17 8.76
CA PRO A 215 -15.84 1.59 8.98
C PRO A 215 -17.31 1.84 9.28
N ILE A 216 -17.55 2.64 10.31
CA ILE A 216 -18.87 2.98 10.78
C ILE A 216 -19.12 4.49 10.62
N SER A 217 -20.25 4.83 10.05
CA SER A 217 -20.80 6.18 10.07
C SER A 217 -21.54 6.42 11.37
N LEU A 218 -21.22 7.52 12.05
CA LEU A 218 -22.03 8.05 13.15
C LEU A 218 -23.19 8.85 12.56
N VAL A 219 -24.41 8.43 12.87
CA VAL A 219 -25.65 9.00 12.33
C VAL A 219 -26.53 9.49 13.47
N PHE A 220 -27.08 10.69 13.32
CA PHE A 220 -28.21 11.18 14.11
C PHE A 220 -29.41 11.29 13.20
N SER A 221 -30.55 10.76 13.62
CA SER A 221 -31.75 10.77 12.81
C SER A 221 -32.99 11.01 13.66
N ALA A 222 -33.98 11.66 13.07
CA ALA A 222 -35.28 11.85 13.68
C ALA A 222 -36.34 11.80 12.59
N SER A 223 -37.56 11.41 12.97
CA SER A 223 -38.70 11.46 12.09
C SER A 223 -39.96 11.94 12.79
N THR A 224 -40.97 12.18 11.98
CA THR A 224 -42.31 12.55 12.40
C THR A 224 -43.33 11.82 11.53
N GLY A 225 -44.49 11.55 12.11
CA GLY A 225 -45.66 11.02 11.42
C GLY A 225 -46.81 12.03 11.46
N ALA A 226 -48.01 11.55 11.78
CA ALA A 226 -49.12 12.42 12.16
C ALA A 226 -48.82 13.15 13.48
N ASN A 227 -48.09 12.47 14.38
CA ASN A 227 -47.47 13.05 15.55
C ASN A 227 -46.09 13.60 15.18
N HIS A 228 -45.75 14.78 15.70
CA HIS A 228 -44.54 15.49 15.30
C HIS A 228 -43.99 16.34 16.44
N ASN A 229 -42.69 16.62 16.39
CA ASN A 229 -41.99 17.53 17.29
C ASN A 229 -40.84 18.19 16.54
N LEU A 230 -40.46 19.40 16.98
CA LEU A 230 -39.17 20.00 16.65
C LEU A 230 -38.07 19.17 17.32
N GLN A 231 -37.22 18.51 16.54
CA GLN A 231 -36.20 17.60 17.06
C GLN A 231 -34.81 18.04 16.60
N GLN A 232 -33.94 18.31 17.56
CA GLN A 232 -32.68 18.99 17.31
C GLN A 232 -31.54 18.44 18.16
N ILE A 233 -30.32 18.62 17.66
CA ILE A 233 -29.11 18.36 18.44
C ILE A 233 -28.11 19.51 18.31
N ILE A 234 -27.29 19.65 19.35
CA ILE A 234 -26.04 20.40 19.32
C ILE A 234 -24.92 19.42 19.67
N ILE A 235 -23.82 19.48 18.94
CA ILE A 235 -22.62 18.68 19.23
C ILE A 235 -21.66 19.56 20.04
N ASP A 236 -21.53 19.25 21.33
CA ASP A 236 -20.61 19.94 22.24
C ASP A 236 -19.20 19.36 22.10
N HIS A 237 -19.10 18.02 22.04
CA HIS A 237 -17.84 17.31 21.94
C HIS A 237 -17.99 16.08 21.03
N ASN A 238 -16.97 15.82 20.22
CA ASN A 238 -16.89 14.65 19.35
C ASN A 238 -15.42 14.23 19.21
N ASP A 239 -15.01 13.23 19.99
CA ASP A 239 -13.67 12.66 19.99
C ASP A 239 -13.74 11.23 19.47
N TYR A 240 -13.03 10.97 18.38
CA TYR A 240 -13.07 9.72 17.67
C TYR A 240 -11.78 9.52 16.87
N HIS A 241 -11.49 8.27 16.54
CA HIS A 241 -10.43 7.92 15.61
C HIS A 241 -11.03 7.63 14.22
N PRO A 242 -10.64 8.38 13.18
CA PRO A 242 -11.03 8.09 11.80
C PRO A 242 -10.62 6.68 11.39
N PHE A 243 -11.48 6.00 10.64
CA PHE A 243 -11.07 4.80 9.94
C PHE A 243 -10.06 5.15 8.85
N THR A 244 -8.90 4.50 8.88
CA THR A 244 -7.84 4.72 7.88
C THR A 244 -7.72 3.53 6.93
N SER A 245 -7.58 3.83 5.64
CA SER A 245 -7.15 2.87 4.63
C SER A 245 -5.65 3.02 4.35
N SER A 246 -5.04 2.01 3.73
CA SER A 246 -3.60 2.03 3.47
C SER A 246 -3.23 1.44 2.11
N LEU A 247 -2.35 2.14 1.40
CA LEU A 247 -1.82 1.76 0.10
C LEU A 247 -0.36 1.30 0.24
N THR A 248 0.05 0.42 -0.66
CA THR A 248 1.45 -0.03 -0.75
C THR A 248 2.10 0.56 -2.01
N VAL A 249 3.17 1.33 -1.84
CA VAL A 249 3.99 1.86 -2.92
C VAL A 249 5.17 0.92 -3.15
N ASN A 250 5.26 0.36 -4.35
CA ASN A 250 6.34 -0.55 -4.72
C ASN A 250 7.31 0.09 -5.72
N TYR A 251 8.56 -0.37 -5.65
CA TYR A 251 9.64 0.03 -6.54
C TYR A 251 10.20 -1.22 -7.18
N LEU A 252 9.78 -1.47 -8.43
CA LEU A 252 9.93 -2.75 -9.10
C LEU A 252 10.88 -2.65 -10.30
N ASP A 253 11.58 -3.72 -10.61
CA ASP A 253 12.17 -3.89 -11.94
C ASP A 253 11.10 -4.28 -12.98
N GLN A 254 11.48 -4.35 -14.25
CA GLN A 254 10.59 -4.75 -15.35
C GLN A 254 10.04 -6.20 -15.25
N SER A 255 10.62 -7.04 -14.37
CA SER A 255 10.15 -8.39 -14.10
C SER A 255 9.20 -8.45 -12.89
N GLY A 256 8.96 -7.32 -12.22
CA GLY A 256 8.11 -7.23 -11.04
C GLY A 256 8.83 -7.56 -9.73
N ASN A 257 10.17 -7.60 -9.70
CA ASN A 257 10.92 -7.82 -8.46
C ASN A 257 11.15 -6.49 -7.73
N LEU A 258 11.05 -6.50 -6.40
CA LEU A 258 11.39 -5.34 -5.57
C LEU A 258 12.89 -5.04 -5.67
N ILE A 259 13.20 -3.79 -6.00
CA ILE A 259 14.58 -3.26 -6.03
C ILE A 259 14.84 -2.24 -4.92
N ALA A 260 13.80 -1.82 -4.20
CA ALA A 260 13.86 -1.08 -2.96
C ALA A 260 12.71 -1.52 -2.04
N PRO A 261 12.81 -1.29 -0.71
CA PRO A 261 11.71 -1.59 0.21
C PRO A 261 10.43 -0.84 -0.17
N SER A 262 9.30 -1.55 -0.16
CA SER A 262 7.99 -0.94 -0.33
C SER A 262 7.69 0.05 0.80
N GLN A 263 6.87 1.05 0.50
CA GLN A 263 6.38 2.01 1.48
C GLN A 263 4.89 1.83 1.69
N LYS A 264 4.44 1.90 2.95
CA LYS A 264 3.02 1.93 3.29
C LYS A 264 2.62 3.38 3.55
N ILE A 265 1.60 3.86 2.84
CA ILE A 265 0.97 5.14 3.11
C ILE A 265 -0.45 4.88 3.62
N SER A 266 -0.92 5.69 4.57
CA SER A 266 -2.26 5.57 5.13
C SER A 266 -2.90 6.95 5.25
N GLY A 267 -4.22 6.99 5.18
CA GLY A 267 -5.02 8.19 5.39
C GLY A 267 -6.46 7.82 5.71
N ALA A 268 -7.23 8.79 6.24
CA ALA A 268 -8.65 8.58 6.46
C ALA A 268 -9.38 8.44 5.12
N LEU A 269 -10.56 7.83 5.12
CA LEU A 269 -11.35 7.77 3.89
C LEU A 269 -11.67 9.18 3.38
N ASN A 270 -11.61 9.34 2.06
CA ASN A 270 -11.73 10.60 1.31
C ASN A 270 -10.54 11.58 1.43
N ASP A 271 -9.51 11.28 2.23
CA ASP A 271 -8.27 12.06 2.20
C ASP A 271 -7.55 11.87 0.86
N THR A 272 -6.99 12.96 0.33
CA THR A 272 -6.17 12.90 -0.88
C THR A 272 -4.77 12.36 -0.57
N TYR A 273 -4.21 11.56 -1.48
CA TYR A 273 -2.81 11.16 -1.44
C TYR A 273 -2.07 11.57 -2.71
N GLN A 274 -0.75 11.71 -2.58
CA GLN A 274 0.17 11.83 -3.70
C GLN A 274 1.48 11.10 -3.38
N THR A 275 2.01 10.39 -4.36
CA THR A 275 3.28 9.66 -4.27
C THR A 275 4.23 10.16 -5.34
N LYS A 276 5.52 9.87 -5.14
CA LYS A 276 6.57 10.19 -6.11
C LYS A 276 7.52 9.00 -6.25
N PRO A 277 8.12 8.80 -7.43
CA PRO A 277 9.16 7.80 -7.61
C PRO A 277 10.38 8.12 -6.74
N LEU A 278 11.15 7.09 -6.38
CA LEU A 278 12.44 7.24 -5.71
C LEU A 278 13.57 7.46 -6.71
N SER A 279 14.57 8.24 -6.30
CA SER A 279 15.87 8.23 -6.96
C SER A 279 16.68 7.04 -6.46
N LEU A 280 16.79 6.00 -7.29
CA LEU A 280 17.49 4.75 -6.96
C LEU A 280 18.86 4.69 -7.66
N PRO A 281 19.99 4.64 -6.93
CA PRO A 281 21.32 4.57 -7.52
C PRO A 281 21.48 3.39 -8.48
N GLY A 282 21.96 3.64 -9.70
CA GLY A 282 22.15 2.59 -10.70
C GLY A 282 20.87 2.16 -11.43
N PHE A 283 19.77 2.88 -11.24
CA PHE A 283 18.50 2.65 -11.93
C PHE A 283 17.93 3.94 -12.52
N LYS A 284 17.16 3.83 -13.60
CA LYS A 284 16.30 4.91 -14.10
C LYS A 284 14.84 4.49 -14.08
N LEU A 285 13.96 5.44 -13.79
CA LEU A 285 12.52 5.25 -13.86
C LEU A 285 12.10 5.05 -15.33
N VAL A 286 11.33 4.01 -15.62
CA VAL A 286 10.81 3.73 -16.97
C VAL A 286 9.30 3.85 -17.08
N SER A 287 8.58 3.64 -15.99
CA SER A 287 7.13 3.74 -15.97
C SER A 287 6.63 4.19 -14.60
N GLN A 288 5.64 5.08 -14.63
CA GLN A 288 4.86 5.50 -13.46
C GLN A 288 3.40 5.06 -13.65
N PRO A 289 2.69 4.71 -12.57
CA PRO A 289 1.30 4.29 -12.69
C PRO A 289 0.39 5.52 -12.84
N ASN A 290 -0.88 5.32 -13.20
CA ASN A 290 -1.85 6.42 -13.31
C ASN A 290 -2.44 6.85 -11.96
N ASN A 291 -2.29 6.02 -10.92
CA ASN A 291 -2.78 6.26 -9.56
C ASN A 291 -1.69 6.84 -8.64
N THR A 292 -0.79 7.69 -9.16
CA THR A 292 0.22 8.37 -8.31
C THR A 292 -0.40 9.40 -7.37
N SER A 293 -1.62 9.84 -7.64
CA SER A 293 -2.47 10.62 -6.75
C SER A 293 -3.90 10.12 -6.80
N GLY A 294 -4.64 10.30 -5.71
CA GLY A 294 -6.03 9.89 -5.62
C GLY A 294 -6.62 10.24 -4.25
N ILE A 295 -7.70 9.56 -3.88
CA ILE A 295 -8.28 9.61 -2.54
C ILE A 295 -8.26 8.21 -1.93
N PHE A 296 -8.12 8.11 -0.61
CA PHE A 296 -8.25 6.83 0.09
C PHE A 296 -9.72 6.37 0.11
N THR A 297 -9.98 5.15 -0.33
CA THR A 297 -11.30 4.51 -0.29
C THR A 297 -11.29 3.26 0.60
N TYR A 298 -12.49 2.82 1.02
CA TYR A 298 -12.65 1.68 1.94
C TYR A 298 -12.06 0.36 1.40
N HIS A 299 -12.06 0.17 0.07
CA HIS A 299 -11.59 -1.07 -0.56
C HIS A 299 -10.26 -0.92 -1.30
N ASP A 300 -9.48 0.10 -0.95
CA ASP A 300 -8.16 0.35 -1.54
C ASP A 300 -7.10 -0.61 -0.98
N ASN A 301 -7.16 -1.88 -1.38
CA ASN A 301 -6.02 -2.80 -1.26
C ASN A 301 -5.05 -2.63 -2.45
N GLN A 302 -4.95 -1.41 -2.98
CA GLN A 302 -4.26 -1.13 -4.23
C GLN A 302 -2.76 -0.93 -4.00
N SER A 303 -1.98 -1.32 -5.00
CA SER A 303 -0.56 -0.99 -5.10
C SER A 303 -0.35 0.20 -6.04
N ILE A 304 0.66 1.00 -5.72
CA ILE A 304 1.20 2.05 -6.58
C ILE A 304 2.59 1.58 -7.01
N ASP A 305 2.70 1.12 -8.25
CA ASP A 305 3.89 0.42 -8.74
C ASP A 305 4.71 1.31 -9.67
N TYR A 306 5.89 1.74 -9.21
CA TYR A 306 6.88 2.42 -10.03
C TYR A 306 7.86 1.39 -10.60
N TYR A 307 8.07 1.42 -11.92
CA TYR A 307 8.96 0.50 -12.60
C TYR A 307 10.26 1.19 -13.03
N TYR A 308 11.37 0.49 -12.82
CA TYR A 308 12.72 0.96 -13.11
C TYR A 308 13.46 -0.05 -13.99
N GLU A 309 14.47 0.45 -14.70
CA GLU A 309 15.47 -0.38 -15.37
C GLU A 309 16.88 -0.04 -14.88
N PRO A 310 17.80 -1.02 -14.79
CA PRO A 310 19.20 -0.75 -14.48
C PRO A 310 19.81 0.26 -15.46
N LEU A 311 20.67 1.16 -14.98
CA LEU A 311 21.44 2.06 -15.84
C LEU A 311 22.44 1.26 -16.67
N THR A 312 22.57 1.61 -17.94
CA THR A 312 23.69 1.18 -18.79
C THR A 312 24.94 1.98 -18.41
N GLN A 313 26.02 1.29 -18.13
CA GLN A 313 27.33 1.86 -17.85
C GLN A 313 28.35 1.38 -18.85
N TYR A 314 29.43 2.15 -19.02
CA TYR A 314 30.50 1.89 -19.97
C TYR A 314 31.82 1.69 -19.25
N VAL A 315 32.61 0.71 -19.71
CA VAL A 315 33.98 0.49 -19.26
C VAL A 315 34.91 0.73 -20.43
N THR A 316 35.84 1.66 -20.28
CA THR A 316 36.88 1.94 -21.26
C THR A 316 38.23 1.47 -20.73
N ILE A 317 38.89 0.58 -21.46
CA ILE A 317 40.24 0.12 -21.17
C ILE A 317 41.18 0.70 -22.23
N ASN A 318 42.05 1.61 -21.80
CA ASN A 318 43.04 2.27 -22.65
C ASN A 318 44.33 1.44 -22.69
N PHE A 319 44.85 1.18 -23.89
CA PHE A 319 46.17 0.61 -24.11
C PHE A 319 47.13 1.75 -24.42
N GLU A 320 47.99 2.10 -23.47
CA GLU A 320 48.78 3.32 -23.52
C GLU A 320 50.28 3.04 -23.59
N TYR A 321 50.99 3.74 -24.47
CA TYR A 321 52.45 3.76 -24.53
C TYR A 321 52.96 5.20 -24.48
N GLN A 322 53.80 5.52 -23.49
CA GLN A 322 54.42 6.85 -23.32
C GLN A 322 53.40 8.02 -23.39
N GLY A 323 52.25 7.88 -22.72
CA GLY A 323 51.20 8.90 -22.71
C GLY A 323 50.32 8.94 -23.97
N LYS A 324 50.58 8.08 -24.97
CA LYS A 324 49.74 7.95 -26.17
C LYS A 324 48.86 6.70 -26.06
N ILE A 325 47.55 6.89 -26.17
CA ILE A 325 46.59 5.78 -26.31
C ILE A 325 46.76 5.21 -27.72
N LEU A 326 47.19 3.95 -27.80
CA LEU A 326 47.34 3.23 -29.06
C LEU A 326 46.05 2.50 -29.44
N ARG A 327 45.25 2.10 -28.44
CA ARG A 327 43.99 1.38 -28.65
C ARG A 327 43.04 1.54 -27.48
N LYS A 328 41.74 1.42 -27.74
CA LYS A 328 40.68 1.35 -26.72
C LYS A 328 39.88 0.07 -26.87
N ALA A 329 39.54 -0.54 -25.73
CA ALA A 329 38.46 -1.52 -25.65
C ALA A 329 37.32 -0.89 -24.84
N ILE A 330 36.14 -0.78 -25.46
CA ILE A 330 34.96 -0.21 -24.81
C ILE A 330 33.93 -1.33 -24.65
N PHE A 331 33.43 -1.47 -23.43
CA PHE A 331 32.36 -2.40 -23.07
C PHE A 331 31.18 -1.61 -22.52
N SER A 332 29.99 -2.17 -22.66
CA SER A 332 28.78 -1.69 -21.99
C SER A 332 28.11 -2.84 -21.25
N GLY A 333 27.48 -2.53 -20.13
CA GLY A 333 26.64 -3.48 -19.40
C GLY A 333 25.61 -2.74 -18.55
N GLN A 334 24.66 -3.48 -18.01
CA GLN A 334 23.72 -2.98 -17.02
C GLN A 334 24.36 -2.97 -15.62
N THR A 335 23.91 -2.04 -14.78
CA THR A 335 24.29 -1.98 -13.38
C THR A 335 24.20 -3.35 -12.69
N GLY A 336 25.26 -3.76 -12.00
CA GLY A 336 25.39 -5.07 -11.35
C GLY A 336 25.92 -6.20 -12.25
N GLU A 337 26.03 -6.00 -13.56
CA GLU A 337 26.65 -6.99 -14.45
C GLU A 337 28.18 -7.00 -14.30
N GLN A 338 28.78 -8.17 -14.52
CA GLN A 338 30.23 -8.36 -14.54
C GLN A 338 30.76 -8.28 -15.98
N ILE A 339 31.78 -7.46 -16.18
CA ILE A 339 32.56 -7.39 -17.41
C ILE A 339 33.86 -8.17 -17.21
N ASP A 340 34.01 -9.26 -17.95
CA ASP A 340 35.25 -10.05 -18.00
C ASP A 340 36.03 -9.69 -19.27
N PHE A 341 37.30 -9.29 -19.12
CA PHE A 341 38.14 -8.96 -20.27
C PHE A 341 39.57 -9.47 -20.11
N SER A 342 40.02 -10.21 -21.12
CA SER A 342 41.42 -10.61 -21.27
C SER A 342 42.10 -9.80 -22.37
N PRO A 343 43.22 -9.10 -22.08
CA PRO A 343 43.88 -8.26 -23.06
C PRO A 343 44.65 -9.05 -24.14
N ILE A 344 44.76 -10.37 -24.03
CA ILE A 344 45.57 -11.22 -24.92
C ILE A 344 45.25 -10.98 -26.39
N MET A 345 43.96 -11.02 -26.77
CA MET A 345 43.53 -10.80 -28.16
C MET A 345 43.77 -9.38 -28.66
N THR A 346 43.85 -8.40 -27.76
CA THR A 346 44.16 -7.02 -28.14
C THR A 346 45.67 -6.83 -28.30
N LEU A 347 46.47 -7.45 -27.43
CA LEU A 347 47.93 -7.43 -27.51
C LEU A 347 48.49 -8.16 -28.73
N THR A 348 47.81 -9.18 -29.27
CA THR A 348 48.23 -9.83 -30.53
C THR A 348 48.18 -8.88 -31.73
N GLN A 349 47.38 -7.80 -31.65
CA GLN A 349 47.30 -6.75 -32.67
C GLN A 349 48.36 -5.66 -32.43
N LEU A 350 48.78 -5.46 -31.19
CA LEU A 350 49.88 -4.57 -30.79
C LEU A 350 51.21 -5.34 -30.72
N LYS A 351 51.62 -5.95 -31.84
CA LYS A 351 52.71 -6.94 -31.90
C LYS A 351 54.05 -6.49 -31.34
N ASP A 352 54.35 -5.19 -31.41
CA ASP A 352 55.61 -4.62 -30.93
C ASP A 352 55.60 -4.27 -29.43
N TYR A 353 54.51 -4.56 -28.73
CA TYR A 353 54.30 -4.15 -27.34
C TYR A 353 54.04 -5.34 -26.40
N THR A 354 54.44 -5.19 -25.14
CA THR A 354 54.04 -6.04 -24.00
C THR A 354 53.41 -5.19 -22.91
N ILE A 355 52.59 -5.78 -22.05
CA ILE A 355 52.11 -5.09 -20.84
C ILE A 355 53.31 -4.83 -19.91
N SER A 356 53.44 -3.59 -19.43
CA SER A 356 54.37 -3.22 -18.36
C SER A 356 53.67 -3.09 -17.01
N GLN A 357 52.48 -2.49 -16.99
CA GLN A 357 51.64 -2.28 -15.81
C GLN A 357 50.16 -2.27 -16.23
N THR A 358 49.26 -2.65 -15.32
CA THR A 358 47.82 -2.63 -15.57
C THR A 358 47.04 -2.23 -14.33
N ASP A 359 46.09 -1.33 -14.52
CA ASP A 359 45.07 -0.99 -13.51
C ASP A 359 43.79 -1.82 -13.73
N TRP A 360 43.69 -2.55 -14.85
CA TRP A 360 42.58 -3.45 -15.13
C TRP A 360 42.61 -4.69 -14.21
N PRO A 361 41.57 -4.94 -13.40
CA PRO A 361 41.52 -6.05 -12.45
C PRO A 361 41.30 -7.45 -13.06
N GLY A 362 41.12 -7.55 -14.39
CA GLY A 362 40.74 -8.80 -15.05
C GLY A 362 39.22 -8.94 -15.23
N SER A 363 38.46 -8.60 -14.18
CA SER A 363 37.01 -8.49 -14.21
C SER A 363 36.49 -7.31 -13.39
N PHE A 364 35.37 -6.72 -13.79
CA PHE A 364 34.79 -5.56 -13.12
C PHE A 364 33.27 -5.68 -13.04
N VAL A 365 32.71 -5.63 -11.81
CA VAL A 365 31.27 -5.57 -11.59
C VAL A 365 30.82 -4.12 -11.65
N LEU A 366 29.90 -3.80 -12.56
CA LEU A 366 29.35 -2.45 -12.73
C LEU A 366 28.65 -2.01 -11.44
N PRO A 367 29.14 -0.98 -10.74
CA PRO A 367 28.63 -0.60 -9.41
C PRO A 367 27.17 -0.12 -9.44
N LYS A 368 26.45 -0.31 -8.34
CA LYS A 368 25.08 0.21 -8.15
C LYS A 368 25.08 1.70 -7.79
N ASP A 369 25.63 2.51 -8.68
CA ASP A 369 25.66 3.96 -8.54
C ASP A 369 25.25 4.66 -9.85
N ASN A 370 25.22 5.98 -9.84
CA ASN A 370 24.82 6.78 -11.00
C ASN A 370 25.99 7.08 -11.95
N ASN A 371 27.18 6.51 -11.71
CA ASN A 371 28.30 6.70 -12.61
C ASN A 371 28.07 5.90 -13.90
N THR A 372 28.18 6.58 -15.04
CA THR A 372 27.92 5.95 -16.35
C THR A 372 29.20 5.47 -17.03
N ALA A 373 30.38 5.84 -16.53
CA ALA A 373 31.64 5.54 -17.19
C ALA A 373 32.79 5.19 -16.22
N TRP A 374 33.51 4.13 -16.55
CA TRP A 374 34.68 3.64 -15.82
C TRP A 374 35.87 3.56 -16.76
N HIS A 375 37.04 3.94 -16.25
CA HIS A 375 38.27 3.99 -17.04
C HIS A 375 39.36 3.18 -16.36
N PHE A 376 40.02 2.34 -17.16
CA PHE A 376 41.19 1.57 -16.76
C PHE A 376 42.29 1.76 -17.79
N THR A 377 43.54 1.64 -17.36
CA THR A 377 44.69 1.76 -18.25
C THR A 377 45.56 0.51 -18.16
N ILE A 378 45.94 0.00 -19.33
CA ILE A 378 46.99 -1.00 -19.51
C ILE A 378 48.17 -0.27 -20.14
N HIS A 379 49.23 -0.10 -19.36
CA HIS A 379 50.47 0.51 -19.82
C HIS A 379 51.31 -0.51 -20.57
N LEU A 380 51.90 -0.06 -21.67
CA LEU A 380 52.68 -0.87 -22.60
C LEU A 380 54.16 -0.50 -22.54
N ALA A 381 55.01 -1.46 -22.89
CA ALA A 381 56.42 -1.28 -23.21
C ALA A 381 56.72 -1.88 -24.58
N LYS A 382 57.68 -1.32 -25.33
CA LYS A 382 58.14 -1.91 -26.58
C LYS A 382 58.93 -3.19 -26.31
N LYS A 383 58.68 -4.23 -27.12
CA LYS A 383 59.50 -5.43 -27.15
C LYS A 383 60.93 -5.07 -27.54
N PRO A 384 61.95 -5.70 -26.92
CA PRO A 384 63.32 -5.53 -27.36
C PRO A 384 63.45 -5.99 -28.82
N SER A 385 64.02 -5.13 -29.67
CA SER A 385 64.32 -5.49 -31.06
C SER A 385 65.30 -6.66 -31.06
N GLN A 386 64.94 -7.77 -31.72
CA GLN A 386 65.89 -8.86 -31.93
C GLN A 386 66.98 -8.40 -32.90
N THR A 387 68.17 -8.09 -32.38
CA THR A 387 69.36 -7.90 -33.20
C THR A 387 69.73 -9.26 -33.81
N VAL A 388 69.50 -9.44 -35.11
CA VAL A 388 69.98 -10.62 -35.84
C VAL A 388 71.50 -10.53 -35.92
N ILE A 389 72.21 -11.30 -35.09
CA ILE A 389 73.65 -11.49 -35.24
C ILE A 389 73.84 -12.58 -36.30
N ASN A 390 74.15 -12.17 -37.52
CA ASN A 390 74.72 -13.04 -38.55
C ASN A 390 76.22 -13.17 -38.31
N GLN A 391 76.73 -14.34 -37.90
CA GLN A 391 78.08 -14.79 -38.26
C GLN A 391 78.18 -16.33 -38.35
N ASN A 392 79.07 -16.72 -39.25
CA ASN A 392 79.24 -17.97 -39.98
C ASN A 392 80.37 -18.84 -39.37
N ILE A 393 80.30 -20.15 -39.65
CA ILE A 393 81.40 -21.13 -39.78
C ILE A 393 82.10 -21.66 -38.51
N ALA A 394 82.04 -22.99 -38.34
CA ALA A 394 82.79 -23.82 -37.37
C ALA A 394 84.22 -24.15 -37.87
N PRO A 395 85.14 -24.66 -37.01
CA PRO A 395 85.22 -26.12 -36.85
C PRO A 395 85.60 -26.65 -35.44
N ARG A 396 85.36 -27.96 -35.28
CA ARG A 396 85.56 -28.93 -34.16
C ARG A 396 86.82 -28.82 -33.28
N SER A 397 86.69 -29.27 -32.03
CA SER A 397 87.52 -30.34 -31.43
C SER A 397 86.85 -31.03 -30.22
N ASP A 398 87.14 -32.32 -30.06
CA ASP A 398 86.54 -33.33 -29.17
C ASP A 398 86.91 -33.20 -27.67
N SER A 399 86.07 -33.75 -26.77
CA SER A 399 86.44 -34.85 -25.85
C SER A 399 85.39 -35.07 -24.74
N ALA A 400 85.38 -36.31 -24.25
CA ALA A 400 84.35 -37.01 -23.51
C ALA A 400 84.27 -36.70 -21.99
N ALA A 401 83.11 -37.04 -21.40
CA ALA A 401 82.94 -37.96 -20.26
C ALA A 401 81.84 -37.52 -19.25
N ASN A 402 80.89 -38.42 -19.02
CA ASN A 402 80.03 -38.52 -17.82
C ASN A 402 80.67 -39.60 -16.91
N PRO A 403 80.52 -39.64 -15.56
CA PRO A 403 79.19 -39.71 -14.90
C PRO A 403 79.06 -39.11 -13.45
N ILE A 404 77.79 -39.00 -12.98
CA ILE A 404 77.21 -39.30 -11.63
C ILE A 404 78.15 -39.15 -10.40
N GLN A 405 77.90 -38.32 -9.35
CA GLN A 405 76.91 -38.49 -8.26
C GLN A 405 77.08 -37.36 -7.20
N ALA A 406 76.00 -36.90 -6.53
CA ALA A 406 75.95 -36.73 -5.05
C ALA A 406 74.57 -36.22 -4.56
N LEU A 407 73.92 -37.06 -3.76
CA LEU A 407 72.74 -36.81 -2.90
C LEU A 407 73.19 -37.08 -1.45
N ALA A 408 72.76 -36.26 -0.49
CA ALA A 408 72.56 -36.61 0.94
C ALA A 408 71.77 -35.44 1.61
N GLN A 409 70.48 -35.59 1.92
CA GLN A 409 69.88 -36.18 3.14
C GLN A 409 69.94 -35.30 4.40
N LEU A 410 68.77 -35.00 5.01
CA LEU A 410 68.43 -35.50 6.35
C LEU A 410 66.94 -35.31 6.69
N ASP A 411 66.36 -36.36 7.26
CA ASP A 411 65.06 -36.46 7.95
C ASP A 411 65.31 -36.73 9.45
N GLN A 412 64.38 -36.30 10.34
CA GLN A 412 63.79 -37.04 11.49
C GLN A 412 63.48 -36.23 12.78
N LYS A 413 62.19 -36.26 13.14
CA LYS A 413 61.46 -36.32 14.44
C LYS A 413 62.11 -35.97 15.79
N THR A 414 61.33 -35.24 16.63
CA THR A 414 61.16 -35.42 18.10
C THR A 414 59.75 -35.00 18.58
N ASN A 415 59.31 -35.52 19.75
CA ASN A 415 58.08 -35.29 20.56
C ASN A 415 58.54 -34.91 22.01
N PRO A 416 57.74 -34.65 23.10
CA PRO A 416 56.28 -34.42 23.33
C PRO A 416 55.95 -33.28 24.39
N ILE A 417 54.68 -33.12 24.86
CA ILE A 417 54.18 -32.96 26.29
C ILE A 417 52.69 -32.49 26.37
N SER A 418 51.90 -33.09 27.29
CA SER A 418 50.44 -32.93 27.63
C SER A 418 50.19 -31.91 28.80
N PRO A 419 49.05 -31.85 29.56
CA PRO A 419 47.69 -32.45 29.45
C PRO A 419 46.49 -31.50 29.81
N GLN A 420 45.23 -31.98 29.65
CA GLN A 420 44.24 -32.29 30.73
C GLN A 420 42.73 -32.13 30.36
N ALA A 421 41.94 -33.07 30.90
CA ALA A 421 40.49 -33.05 31.23
C ALA A 421 39.43 -33.50 30.19
N THR A 422 39.02 -34.77 30.34
CA THR A 422 37.66 -35.36 30.17
C THR A 422 36.71 -34.91 31.31
N PRO A 423 35.38 -35.25 31.41
CA PRO A 423 34.67 -36.41 30.79
C PRO A 423 33.18 -36.27 30.35
N GLN A 424 32.78 -37.27 29.54
CA GLN A 424 31.55 -38.12 29.53
C GLN A 424 30.12 -37.60 29.84
N SER A 425 29.18 -37.95 28.95
CA SER A 425 28.11 -38.97 29.14
C SER A 425 27.21 -38.99 27.88
N SER A 426 27.06 -40.09 27.10
CA SER A 426 26.17 -41.27 27.26
C SER A 426 24.69 -40.89 27.48
N SER A 427 23.66 -41.43 26.81
CA SER A 427 23.50 -42.63 25.95
C SER A 427 22.01 -42.74 25.52
N THR A 428 21.75 -43.38 24.37
CA THR A 428 20.64 -44.33 24.03
C THR A 428 19.18 -43.92 24.31
N SER A 429 18.17 -44.15 23.44
CA SER A 429 17.73 -45.44 22.87
C SER A 429 16.56 -45.23 21.88
N GLN A 430 16.43 -46.10 20.88
CA GLN A 430 15.20 -46.47 20.12
C GLN A 430 14.13 -47.14 21.04
N PRO A 431 12.85 -47.47 20.64
CA PRO A 431 12.39 -47.95 19.31
C PRO A 431 10.93 -47.57 18.82
N THR A 432 10.64 -48.05 17.59
CA THR A 432 9.43 -48.32 16.75
C THR A 432 7.98 -48.23 17.33
N ILE A 433 6.92 -47.95 16.55
CA ILE A 433 6.04 -48.92 15.82
C ILE A 433 4.88 -48.21 15.03
N GLU A 434 4.57 -48.70 13.80
CA GLU A 434 3.27 -48.84 13.04
C GLU A 434 2.23 -47.69 12.88
N ASN A 435 1.34 -47.59 11.88
CA ASN A 435 1.06 -48.21 10.56
C ASN A 435 -0.19 -47.49 9.96
N THR A 436 -0.52 -47.80 8.71
CA THR A 436 -1.85 -47.71 8.03
C THR A 436 -2.16 -46.60 7.00
N THR A 437 -2.50 -47.12 5.81
CA THR A 437 -3.06 -46.54 4.58
C THR A 437 -4.60 -46.39 4.70
N PRO A 438 -5.34 -45.74 3.76
CA PRO A 438 -5.85 -46.48 2.58
C PRO A 438 -6.05 -45.71 1.24
N LYS A 439 -6.18 -46.50 0.15
CA LYS A 439 -6.72 -46.21 -1.21
C LYS A 439 -8.28 -46.03 -1.13
N SER A 440 -9.11 -45.61 -2.10
CA SER A 440 -9.15 -45.72 -3.58
C SER A 440 -10.36 -44.94 -4.17
N GLU A 441 -10.22 -44.48 -5.43
CA GLU A 441 -11.20 -44.41 -6.56
C GLU A 441 -12.59 -43.72 -6.49
N ARG A 442 -12.84 -42.73 -7.38
CA ARG A 442 -13.60 -42.87 -8.67
C ARG A 442 -13.86 -41.51 -9.36
N THR A 443 -13.77 -41.51 -10.69
CA THR A 443 -14.16 -40.43 -11.64
C THR A 443 -15.68 -40.36 -11.85
N PRO A 444 -16.20 -39.21 -12.34
CA PRO A 444 -16.82 -39.24 -13.69
C PRO A 444 -16.53 -38.01 -14.57
N SER A 445 -16.61 -38.24 -15.88
CA SER A 445 -16.33 -37.34 -17.01
C SER A 445 -17.42 -36.29 -17.27
N ARG A 446 -17.04 -35.04 -17.66
CA ARG A 446 -17.79 -34.25 -18.66
C ARG A 446 -16.99 -33.08 -19.29
N LYS A 447 -16.86 -33.15 -20.63
CA LYS A 447 -16.71 -32.09 -21.66
C LYS A 447 -15.61 -31.01 -21.52
N GLN A 448 -14.54 -31.19 -22.29
CA GLN A 448 -13.61 -30.13 -22.71
C GLN A 448 -13.90 -29.65 -24.14
N SER A 449 -13.85 -28.34 -24.35
CA SER A 449 -13.52 -27.63 -25.61
C SER A 449 -13.24 -26.16 -25.27
N PRO A 450 -12.41 -25.45 -26.04
CA PRO A 450 -10.98 -25.67 -26.26
C PRO A 450 -10.14 -24.65 -25.47
N ALA A 451 -8.93 -25.06 -25.09
CA ALA A 451 -7.93 -24.13 -24.55
C ALA A 451 -7.52 -23.13 -25.64
N VAL A 452 -7.71 -21.83 -25.37
CA VAL A 452 -7.02 -20.77 -26.09
C VAL A 452 -5.55 -20.87 -25.68
N THR A 453 -4.76 -21.54 -26.52
CA THR A 453 -3.31 -21.50 -26.46
C THR A 453 -2.85 -20.12 -26.94
N THR A 454 -2.77 -19.16 -26.01
CA THR A 454 -1.90 -18.00 -26.21
C THR A 454 -0.47 -18.52 -26.37
N PRO A 455 0.22 -18.23 -27.48
CA PRO A 455 1.58 -18.70 -27.68
C PRO A 455 2.45 -18.10 -26.58
N LYS A 456 3.07 -18.96 -25.77
CA LYS A 456 4.22 -18.60 -24.95
C LYS A 456 5.24 -17.96 -25.88
N LYS A 457 5.31 -16.63 -25.91
CA LYS A 457 6.50 -15.94 -26.40
C LYS A 457 7.64 -16.46 -25.53
N LYS A 458 8.45 -17.35 -26.09
CA LYS A 458 9.81 -17.55 -25.62
C LYS A 458 10.47 -16.18 -25.75
N HIS A 459 10.49 -15.40 -24.66
CA HIS A 459 11.47 -14.35 -24.54
C HIS A 459 12.81 -15.06 -24.48
N VAL A 460 13.46 -15.05 -25.64
CA VAL A 460 14.90 -15.23 -25.73
C VAL A 460 15.46 -14.13 -24.84
N VAL A 461 15.87 -14.50 -23.63
CA VAL A 461 16.84 -13.72 -22.87
C VAL A 461 18.05 -13.68 -23.80
N SER A 462 18.24 -12.58 -24.53
CA SER A 462 19.52 -12.37 -25.18
C SER A 462 20.51 -12.25 -24.03
N LYS A 463 21.38 -13.25 -23.91
CA LYS A 463 22.64 -13.05 -23.23
C LYS A 463 23.32 -11.92 -24.00
N ASN A 464 23.15 -10.68 -23.54
CA ASN A 464 23.94 -9.56 -24.02
C ASN A 464 25.38 -9.86 -23.60
N GLN A 465 26.10 -10.55 -24.47
CA GLN A 465 27.55 -10.56 -24.40
C GLN A 465 27.99 -9.09 -24.57
N PRO A 466 28.92 -8.60 -23.74
CA PRO A 466 29.35 -7.21 -23.83
C PRO A 466 29.89 -6.96 -25.25
N TYR A 467 29.31 -5.98 -25.94
CA TYR A 467 29.80 -5.56 -27.25
C TYR A 467 31.16 -4.89 -27.05
N ALA A 468 32.23 -5.55 -27.52
CA ALA A 468 33.55 -4.94 -27.58
C ALA A 468 33.65 -4.10 -28.86
N LEU A 469 33.62 -2.78 -28.72
CA LEU A 469 34.03 -1.89 -29.80
C LEU A 469 35.54 -1.64 -29.65
N PHE A 470 36.27 -2.01 -30.69
CA PHE A 470 37.68 -1.65 -30.81
C PHE A 470 37.80 -0.49 -31.79
N GLN A 471 38.38 0.61 -31.32
CA GLN A 471 38.73 1.75 -32.17
C GLN A 471 40.24 1.79 -32.35
N ASP A 472 40.69 1.71 -33.61
CA ASP A 472 42.07 1.95 -33.98
C ASP A 472 42.24 3.46 -34.13
N THR A 473 43.08 4.07 -33.29
CA THR A 473 43.41 5.49 -33.42
C THR A 473 44.63 5.63 -34.33
N VAL A 474 44.37 5.64 -35.64
CA VAL A 474 45.28 6.28 -36.60
C VAL A 474 44.51 7.39 -37.30
N GLY A 475 44.39 8.52 -36.58
CA GLY A 475 43.77 9.75 -37.05
C GLY A 475 43.42 10.64 -35.87
N ASP A 476 44.03 11.82 -35.79
CA ASP A 476 43.72 12.84 -34.79
C ASP A 476 42.21 13.11 -34.74
N PHE A 477 41.62 12.94 -33.57
CA PHE A 477 40.30 13.49 -33.26
C PHE A 477 40.39 14.23 -31.93
N ASN A 478 40.35 15.55 -32.02
CA ASN A 478 39.92 16.42 -30.93
C ASN A 478 38.48 16.05 -30.53
N GLU A 479 38.24 16.05 -29.22
CA GLU A 479 36.95 16.16 -28.53
C GLU A 479 35.73 15.49 -29.20
N ILE A 480 35.32 14.34 -28.65
CA ILE A 480 33.90 13.99 -28.64
C ILE A 480 33.26 14.86 -27.55
N ALA A 481 32.67 15.98 -27.97
CA ALA A 481 31.77 16.75 -27.14
C ALA A 481 30.59 15.87 -26.68
N GLN A 482 30.21 16.01 -25.43
CA GLN A 482 28.96 15.46 -24.91
C GLN A 482 27.77 15.95 -25.75
N PRO A 483 26.77 15.11 -26.06
CA PRO A 483 25.51 15.62 -26.57
C PRO A 483 24.85 16.45 -25.47
N ASN A 484 24.89 17.77 -25.65
CA ASN A 484 24.24 18.75 -24.80
C ASN A 484 22.72 18.63 -25.02
N PHE A 485 22.01 17.93 -24.14
CA PHE A 485 20.56 18.03 -24.05
C PHE A 485 20.22 19.02 -22.93
N GLN A 486 20.01 20.29 -23.30
CA GLN A 486 19.20 21.18 -22.46
C GLN A 486 17.71 20.88 -22.70
N PRO A 487 16.89 20.80 -21.63
CA PRO A 487 15.44 20.74 -21.77
C PRO A 487 14.90 22.13 -22.10
N SER A 488 13.97 22.22 -23.05
CA SER A 488 13.06 23.36 -23.18
C SER A 488 11.63 22.94 -22.81
N PRO A 489 10.82 23.88 -22.29
CA PRO A 489 9.67 23.58 -21.47
C PRO A 489 8.45 23.13 -22.29
N ALA A 490 7.59 22.35 -21.64
CA ALA A 490 6.31 21.90 -22.17
C ALA A 490 5.37 23.05 -22.55
N SER A 491 4.73 22.96 -23.72
CA SER A 491 3.28 23.17 -23.86
C SER A 491 2.77 22.78 -25.26
N GLU A 492 1.77 21.88 -25.22
CA GLU A 492 0.57 21.82 -26.04
C GLU A 492 0.56 21.37 -27.53
N SER A 493 -0.41 20.49 -27.76
CA SER A 493 -1.17 20.19 -28.98
C SER A 493 -0.72 19.04 -29.90
N SER A 494 -1.48 17.95 -29.79
CA SER A 494 -1.99 17.05 -30.83
C SER A 494 -1.48 17.18 -32.28
N SER A 495 -1.14 16.06 -32.93
CA SER A 495 -2.01 15.44 -33.95
C SER A 495 -1.36 14.23 -34.65
N PHE A 496 -2.23 13.45 -35.27
CA PHE A 496 -2.11 12.17 -35.96
C PHE A 496 -1.18 12.12 -37.21
N SER A 497 -0.50 10.97 -37.38
CA SER A 497 -0.23 10.19 -38.62
C SER A 497 0.58 10.75 -39.82
N GLN A 498 1.21 9.78 -40.52
CA GLN A 498 1.95 9.78 -41.80
C GLN A 498 3.47 10.03 -41.63
N VAL A 499 4.45 9.24 -42.12
CA VAL A 499 4.59 8.43 -43.36
C VAL A 499 5.68 7.33 -43.19
N VAL A 500 5.32 6.10 -43.53
CA VAL A 500 6.02 5.04 -44.32
C VAL A 500 7.57 4.85 -44.23
N THR A 501 7.94 3.65 -43.73
CA THR A 501 8.85 2.63 -44.29
C THR A 501 10.05 3.04 -45.15
N LEU A 502 11.28 2.77 -44.67
CA LEU A 502 12.39 2.26 -45.50
C LEU A 502 13.52 1.68 -44.64
N LEU A 503 13.80 0.39 -44.76
CA LEU A 503 15.14 -0.25 -44.72
C LEU A 503 14.96 -1.78 -44.67
N ALA A 504 14.64 -2.35 -45.82
CA ALA A 504 14.89 -3.76 -46.07
C ALA A 504 15.26 -3.93 -47.54
N HIS A 505 16.36 -4.66 -47.75
CA HIS A 505 16.89 -5.20 -49.01
C HIS A 505 17.60 -4.23 -49.96
N TYR A 506 18.91 -4.41 -50.10
CA TYR A 506 19.54 -4.50 -51.42
C TYR A 506 20.83 -5.34 -51.35
N THR A 507 20.70 -6.62 -51.68
CA THR A 507 21.72 -7.43 -52.35
C THR A 507 20.98 -8.42 -53.25
N LEU A 508 20.84 -8.12 -54.54
CA LEU A 508 21.44 -8.89 -55.62
C LEU A 508 21.09 -8.29 -56.99
N LEU A 509 22.06 -8.40 -57.89
CA LEU A 509 22.02 -8.09 -59.31
C LEU A 509 20.87 -8.79 -60.05
N ALA A 510 20.34 -8.15 -61.09
CA ALA A 510 20.39 -8.67 -62.48
C ALA A 510 19.63 -7.76 -63.47
N GLU A 511 20.26 -7.61 -64.64
CA GLU A 511 19.70 -7.28 -65.97
C GLU A 511 19.55 -5.81 -66.44
N ARG A 512 20.50 -5.50 -67.34
CA ARG A 512 20.58 -4.50 -68.42
C ARG A 512 21.14 -3.12 -68.12
#